data_AF-A0A3T0KU88-F1
#
_entry.id   AF-A0A3T0KU88-F1
#
_cell.length_a   1.000
_cell.length_b   1.000
_cell.length_c   1.000
_cell.angle_alpha   90.00
_cell.angle_beta   90.00
_cell.angle_gamma   90.00
#
_symmetry.space_group_name_H-M   'P 1'
#
loop_
_entity.id
_entity.type
_entity.pdbx_description
1 polymer ?
#
loop_
_entity_poly.entity_id
_entity_poly.type
_entity_poly.pdbx_seq_one_letter_code
_entity_poly.pdbx_strand_id
1 'polypeptide(L)'
;MWIYEKKLQYPVKVSTCNPKLAKYLIEQYGGADGELAAALRYLNQRYTIPDKVIGLLTDIGTEEFAHLEMIATMVYKLTKDATPQQMRAAGLAERYVNHDGALFYENAAGNPWTATYIQAKGDPIADLYEDIAAEEKARATYQWLIDISDDPDVNDSLRFLREREIVHSMRFREAVEILKEEQNRKKIF
;
A
#
# COMPACT_ATOMS: atom_id res chain seq x y z
N MET A 1 -0.48 -21.25 -2.86
CA MET A 1 -0.27 -21.53 -1.42
C MET A 1 0.42 -20.30 -0.85
N TRP A 2 -0.07 -19.76 0.27
CA TRP A 2 0.57 -18.66 1.00
C TRP A 2 1.31 -19.22 2.22
N ILE A 3 2.44 -18.61 2.57
CA ILE A 3 3.20 -18.94 3.76
C ILE A 3 3.38 -17.63 4.53
N TYR A 4 3.13 -17.67 5.83
CA TYR A 4 3.37 -16.54 6.71
C TYR A 4 4.61 -16.81 7.57
N GLU A 5 5.53 -15.85 7.59
CA GLU A 5 6.64 -15.82 8.52
C GLU A 5 6.36 -14.70 9.53
N LYS A 6 6.48 -14.98 10.84
CA LYS A 6 6.20 -13.99 11.90
C LYS A 6 7.33 -12.96 12.02
N LYS A 7 7.50 -12.16 10.98
CA LYS A 7 8.57 -11.19 10.77
C LYS A 7 8.03 -10.11 9.83
N LEU A 8 8.22 -8.86 10.22
CA LEU A 8 7.98 -7.73 9.32
C LEU A 8 9.08 -7.68 8.26
N GLN A 9 8.72 -7.29 7.03
CA GLN A 9 9.69 -7.16 5.93
C GLN A 9 10.80 -6.15 6.27
N TYR A 10 10.43 -5.04 6.92
CA TYR A 10 11.35 -4.03 7.45
C TYR A 10 10.97 -3.66 8.88
N PRO A 11 11.93 -3.34 9.78
CA PRO A 11 11.64 -2.99 11.15
C PRO A 11 10.68 -1.78 11.26
N VAL A 12 9.65 -1.93 12.10
CA VAL A 12 8.75 -0.83 12.48
C VAL A 12 9.02 -0.43 13.92
N LYS A 13 9.56 0.76 14.13
CA LYS A 13 9.80 1.35 15.45
C LYS A 13 8.88 2.56 15.63
N VAL A 14 8.36 2.71 16.85
CA VAL A 14 7.50 3.83 17.25
C VAL A 14 7.94 4.23 18.64
N SER A 15 8.28 5.50 18.80
CA SER A 15 8.86 6.03 20.04
C SER A 15 7.79 6.42 21.06
N THR A 16 6.66 6.96 20.59
CA THR A 16 5.62 7.55 21.44
C THR A 16 4.22 7.27 20.90
N CYS A 17 3.24 7.28 21.80
CA CYS A 17 1.82 7.22 21.43
C CYS A 17 1.43 8.51 20.69
N ASN A 18 0.96 8.40 19.45
CA ASN A 18 0.59 9.53 18.60
C ASN A 18 -0.61 9.16 17.70
N PRO A 19 -1.85 9.26 18.22
CA PRO A 19 -3.05 8.95 17.45
C PRO A 19 -3.29 9.87 16.26
N LYS A 20 -2.73 11.10 16.29
CA LYS A 20 -2.83 12.04 15.18
C LYS A 20 -2.02 11.56 13.98
N LEU A 21 -0.78 11.10 14.18
CA LEU A 21 0.01 10.50 13.10
C LEU A 21 -0.64 9.21 12.60
N ALA A 22 -1.15 8.37 13.50
CA ALA A 22 -1.87 7.15 13.12
C ALA A 22 -3.06 7.42 12.20
N LYS A 23 -3.83 8.50 12.45
CA LYS A 23 -4.94 8.94 11.59
C LYS A 23 -4.50 9.18 10.15
N TYR A 24 -3.32 9.76 9.94
CA TYR A 24 -2.81 10.02 8.60
C TYR A 24 -2.25 8.76 7.94
N LEU A 25 -1.54 7.90 8.68
CA LEU A 25 -1.00 6.64 8.16
C LEU A 25 -2.08 5.68 7.66
N ILE A 26 -3.30 5.77 8.18
CA ILE A 26 -4.46 5.02 7.69
C ILE A 26 -4.71 5.26 6.18
N GLU A 27 -4.28 6.40 5.61
CA GLU A 27 -4.38 6.63 4.17
C GLU A 27 -3.63 5.57 3.35
N GLN A 28 -2.42 5.17 3.77
CA GLN A 28 -1.70 4.07 3.12
C GLN A 28 -2.21 2.68 3.55
N TYR A 29 -3.10 2.58 4.54
CA TYR A 29 -3.70 1.30 4.92
C TYR A 29 -4.94 0.97 4.09
N GLY A 30 -5.94 1.86 4.11
CA GLY A 30 -7.25 1.65 3.47
C GLY A 30 -7.66 2.76 2.50
N GLY A 31 -6.76 3.68 2.15
CA GLY A 31 -6.97 4.67 1.10
C GLY A 31 -6.98 4.08 -0.31
N ALA A 32 -7.34 4.91 -1.28
CA ALA A 32 -7.49 4.49 -2.68
C ALA A 32 -6.17 4.09 -3.34
N ASP A 33 -5.09 4.75 -2.93
CA ASP A 33 -3.73 4.52 -3.37
C ASP A 33 -2.89 3.81 -2.30
N GLY A 34 -3.54 3.22 -1.29
CA GLY A 34 -2.88 2.52 -0.20
C GLY A 34 -2.53 1.06 -0.51
N GLU A 35 -1.81 0.43 0.41
CA GLU A 35 -1.24 -0.92 0.26
C GLU A 35 -2.27 -2.00 -0.03
N LEU A 36 -3.47 -1.90 0.58
CA LEU A 36 -4.54 -2.86 0.32
C LEU A 36 -5.00 -2.79 -1.14
N ALA A 37 -5.10 -1.57 -1.70
CA ALA A 37 -5.48 -1.39 -3.08
C ALA A 37 -4.40 -1.92 -4.02
N ALA A 38 -3.13 -1.64 -3.75
CA ALA A 38 -1.99 -2.16 -4.50
C ALA A 38 -1.96 -3.70 -4.52
N ALA A 39 -1.97 -4.33 -3.33
CA ALA A 39 -1.97 -5.79 -3.19
C ALA A 39 -3.11 -6.46 -3.97
N LEU A 40 -4.33 -5.97 -3.79
CA LEU A 40 -5.52 -6.53 -4.44
C LEU A 40 -5.50 -6.28 -5.95
N ARG A 41 -5.05 -5.12 -6.42
CA ARG A 41 -4.94 -4.79 -7.84
C ARG A 41 -4.03 -5.78 -8.56
N TYR A 42 -2.79 -5.91 -8.11
CA TYR A 42 -1.78 -6.72 -8.82
C TYR A 42 -2.10 -8.20 -8.78
N LEU A 43 -2.55 -8.71 -7.61
CA LEU A 43 -2.93 -10.12 -7.48
C LEU A 43 -4.20 -10.48 -8.26
N ASN A 44 -5.07 -9.50 -8.55
CA ASN A 44 -6.24 -9.71 -9.38
C ASN A 44 -5.91 -9.65 -10.87
N GLN A 45 -5.12 -8.67 -11.30
CA GLN A 45 -4.73 -8.50 -12.71
C GLN A 45 -3.82 -9.62 -13.22
N ARG A 46 -3.05 -10.31 -12.35
CA ARG A 46 -2.16 -11.42 -12.76
C ARG A 46 -2.88 -12.54 -13.52
N TYR A 47 -4.19 -12.72 -13.32
CA TYR A 47 -4.95 -13.78 -13.99
C TYR A 47 -5.21 -13.50 -15.47
N THR A 48 -5.02 -12.25 -15.91
CA THR A 48 -5.27 -11.80 -17.29
C THR A 48 -4.03 -11.20 -17.94
N ILE A 49 -2.88 -11.19 -17.25
CA ILE A 49 -1.61 -10.69 -17.80
C ILE A 49 -0.81 -11.83 -18.47
N PRO A 50 -0.02 -11.58 -19.54
CA PRO A 50 0.75 -12.63 -20.20
C PRO A 50 1.78 -13.31 -19.29
N ASP A 51 2.01 -14.61 -19.52
CA ASP A 51 2.92 -15.47 -18.74
C ASP A 51 4.33 -14.90 -18.55
N LYS A 52 4.78 -14.06 -19.49
CA LYS A 52 6.12 -13.47 -19.46
C LYS A 52 6.32 -12.46 -18.31
N VAL A 53 5.23 -11.86 -17.81
CA VAL A 53 5.27 -10.85 -16.74
C VAL A 53 4.36 -11.20 -15.56
N ILE A 54 3.62 -12.31 -15.59
CA ILE A 54 2.75 -12.76 -14.50
C ILE A 54 3.48 -12.92 -13.16
N GLY A 55 4.74 -13.34 -13.20
CA GLY A 55 5.59 -13.48 -12.02
C GLY A 55 5.76 -12.14 -11.29
N LEU A 56 5.94 -11.05 -12.05
CA LEU A 56 6.13 -9.72 -11.47
C LEU A 56 4.93 -9.28 -10.61
N LEU A 57 3.70 -9.41 -11.14
CA LEU A 57 2.49 -9.03 -10.40
C LEU A 57 2.27 -9.93 -9.19
N THR A 58 2.65 -11.21 -9.31
CA THR A 58 2.58 -12.15 -8.18
C THR A 58 3.55 -11.76 -7.08
N ASP A 59 4.78 -11.40 -7.44
CA ASP A 59 5.83 -11.05 -6.48
C ASP A 59 5.53 -9.70 -5.81
N ILE A 60 5.24 -8.66 -6.58
CA ILE A 60 4.91 -7.32 -6.04
C ILE A 60 3.62 -7.38 -5.22
N GLY A 61 2.54 -7.94 -5.76
CA GLY A 61 1.28 -8.04 -5.02
C GLY A 61 1.37 -8.86 -3.72
N THR A 62 2.32 -9.80 -3.64
CA THR A 62 2.66 -10.52 -2.39
C THR A 62 3.44 -9.64 -1.43
N GLU A 63 4.37 -8.85 -1.94
CA GLU A 63 5.13 -7.88 -1.17
C GLU A 63 4.22 -6.78 -0.56
N GLU A 64 3.20 -6.31 -1.29
CA GLU A 64 2.29 -5.28 -0.76
C GLU A 64 1.48 -5.74 0.47
N PHE A 65 1.25 -7.05 0.62
CA PHE A 65 0.68 -7.55 1.88
C PHE A 65 1.65 -7.44 3.06
N ALA A 66 2.95 -7.49 2.82
CA ALA A 66 3.95 -7.22 3.86
C ALA A 66 4.02 -5.71 4.18
N HIS A 67 3.85 -4.84 3.19
CA HIS A 67 3.76 -3.38 3.38
C HIS A 67 2.50 -3.02 4.18
N LEU A 68 1.37 -3.64 3.84
CA LEU A 68 0.12 -3.51 4.58
C LEU A 68 0.28 -3.93 6.05
N GLU A 69 1.00 -5.02 6.34
CA GLU A 69 1.32 -5.44 7.71
C GLU A 69 2.23 -4.43 8.44
N MET A 70 3.19 -3.82 7.73
CA MET A 70 4.04 -2.76 8.29
C MET A 70 3.22 -1.53 8.68
N ILE A 71 2.33 -1.04 7.80
CA ILE A 71 1.45 0.11 8.09
C ILE A 71 0.48 -0.21 9.23
N ALA A 72 -0.15 -1.38 9.20
CA ALA A 72 -0.98 -1.87 10.31
C ALA A 72 -0.22 -1.85 11.64
N THR A 73 1.04 -2.30 11.63
CA THR A 73 1.90 -2.31 12.81
C THR A 73 2.23 -0.90 13.30
N MET A 74 2.52 0.05 12.39
CA MET A 74 2.75 1.45 12.76
C MET A 74 1.51 2.04 13.43
N VAL A 75 0.35 1.93 12.79
CA VAL A 75 -0.92 2.45 13.30
C VAL A 75 -1.25 1.85 14.65
N TYR A 76 -1.13 0.52 14.80
CA TYR A 76 -1.35 -0.16 16.07
C TYR A 76 -0.41 0.35 17.16
N LYS A 77 0.91 0.42 16.89
CA LYS A 77 1.88 0.88 17.90
C LYS A 77 1.68 2.35 18.30
N LEU A 78 1.24 3.20 17.38
CA LEU A 78 0.94 4.61 17.64
C LEU A 78 -0.35 4.82 18.45
N THR A 79 -1.23 3.81 18.53
CA THR A 79 -2.57 3.94 19.15
C THR A 79 -2.84 2.99 20.31
N LYS A 80 -2.05 1.91 20.49
CA LYS A 80 -2.30 0.86 21.50
C LYS A 80 -2.43 1.36 22.95
N ASP A 81 -1.79 2.46 23.29
CA ASP A 81 -1.79 3.06 24.64
C ASP A 81 -2.61 4.37 24.68
N ALA A 82 -3.36 4.68 23.62
CA ALA A 82 -4.14 5.90 23.52
C ALA A 82 -5.40 5.84 24.39
N THR A 83 -5.57 6.86 25.23
CA THR A 83 -6.81 7.05 25.99
C THR A 83 -7.95 7.56 25.10
N PRO A 84 -9.22 7.35 25.49
CA PRO A 84 -10.37 7.92 24.76
C PRO A 84 -10.28 9.44 24.57
N GLN A 85 -9.71 10.15 25.54
CA GLN A 85 -9.49 11.60 25.47
C GLN A 85 -8.46 11.97 24.40
N GLN A 86 -7.36 11.22 24.29
CA GLN A 86 -6.36 11.43 23.23
C GLN A 86 -6.92 11.09 21.84
N MET A 87 -7.71 10.02 21.72
CA MET A 87 -8.41 9.67 20.47
C MET A 87 -9.34 10.81 20.03
N ARG A 88 -10.13 11.36 20.97
CA ARG A 88 -11.00 12.53 20.69
C ARG A 88 -10.20 13.76 20.28
N ALA A 89 -9.10 14.07 20.98
CA ALA A 89 -8.24 15.21 20.65
C ALA A 89 -7.56 15.09 19.27
N ALA A 90 -7.30 13.86 18.82
CA ALA A 90 -6.80 13.57 17.47
C ALA A 90 -7.89 13.57 16.38
N GLY A 91 -9.16 13.80 16.75
CA GLY A 91 -10.29 13.73 15.83
C GLY A 91 -10.57 12.30 15.34
N LEU A 92 -10.47 11.33 16.25
CA LEU A 92 -10.77 9.90 16.06
C LEU A 92 -11.86 9.41 17.03
N ALA A 93 -12.71 10.30 17.56
CA ALA A 93 -13.73 9.92 18.55
C ALA A 93 -14.76 8.94 17.97
N GLU A 94 -15.23 9.20 16.76
CA GLU A 94 -16.20 8.39 16.03
C GLU A 94 -15.62 7.01 15.72
N ARG A 95 -14.35 6.98 15.26
CA ARG A 95 -13.61 5.74 15.03
C ARG A 95 -13.46 4.93 16.32
N TYR A 96 -13.12 5.58 17.42
CA TYR A 96 -13.00 4.94 18.74
C TYR A 96 -14.34 4.33 19.21
N VAL A 97 -15.46 5.03 19.01
CA VAL A 97 -16.78 4.48 19.37
C VAL A 97 -17.16 3.28 18.50
N ASN A 98 -16.77 3.28 17.22
CA ASN A 98 -17.12 2.21 16.29
C ASN A 98 -16.20 0.97 16.41
N HIS A 99 -14.90 1.19 16.66
CA HIS A 99 -13.85 0.18 16.53
C HIS A 99 -12.94 0.05 17.76
N ASP A 100 -13.11 0.89 18.79
CA ASP A 100 -12.19 1.00 19.92
C ASP A 100 -10.73 1.19 19.43
N GLY A 101 -9.82 0.29 19.76
CA GLY A 101 -8.44 0.28 19.25
C GLY A 101 -8.21 -0.59 18.00
N ALA A 102 -9.24 -1.22 17.44
CA ALA A 102 -9.08 -2.14 16.32
C ALA A 102 -8.68 -1.41 15.02
N LEU A 103 -7.94 -2.10 14.15
CA LEU A 103 -7.68 -1.66 12.78
C LEU A 103 -8.95 -1.84 11.93
N PHE A 104 -9.14 -0.94 10.97
CA PHE A 104 -10.24 -0.97 10.03
C PHE A 104 -9.76 -0.43 8.68
N TYR A 105 -10.21 -1.03 7.58
CA TYR A 105 -9.83 -0.61 6.24
C TYR A 105 -10.65 0.61 5.83
N GLU A 106 -10.11 1.79 6.11
CA GLU A 106 -10.66 3.10 5.76
C GLU A 106 -9.52 4.04 5.34
N ASN A 107 -9.86 5.17 4.73
CA ASN A 107 -8.91 6.25 4.46
C ASN A 107 -8.80 7.22 5.65
N ALA A 108 -7.89 8.20 5.59
CA ALA A 108 -7.68 9.14 6.71
C ALA A 108 -8.89 10.05 7.01
N ALA A 109 -9.84 10.12 6.08
CA ALA A 109 -11.12 10.79 6.23
C ALA A 109 -12.25 9.88 6.77
N GLY A 110 -11.97 8.60 7.05
CA GLY A 110 -12.93 7.64 7.61
C GLY A 110 -13.87 7.01 6.57
N ASN A 111 -13.55 7.09 5.28
CA ASN A 111 -14.32 6.38 4.26
C ASN A 111 -13.82 4.94 4.15
N PRO A 112 -14.71 3.93 4.29
CA PRO A 112 -14.31 2.54 4.14
C PRO A 112 -13.66 2.28 2.78
N TRP A 113 -12.69 1.38 2.76
CA TRP A 113 -12.09 0.90 1.52
C TRP A 113 -13.18 0.28 0.63
N THR A 114 -13.07 0.50 -0.68
CA THR A 114 -14.05 0.04 -1.66
C THR A 114 -13.34 -0.52 -2.89
N ALA A 115 -13.92 -1.58 -3.47
CA ALA A 115 -13.43 -2.18 -4.71
C ALA A 115 -13.38 -1.20 -5.89
N THR A 116 -14.08 -0.06 -5.80
CA THR A 116 -14.03 1.00 -6.82
C THR A 116 -12.67 1.70 -6.92
N TYR A 117 -11.75 1.49 -5.97
CA TYR A 117 -10.40 2.06 -5.99
C TYR A 117 -9.43 1.36 -6.95
N ILE A 118 -9.75 0.15 -7.38
CA ILE A 118 -8.90 -0.63 -8.29
C ILE A 118 -9.63 -0.84 -9.63
N GLN A 119 -8.88 -1.01 -10.72
CA GLN A 119 -9.39 -1.47 -11.99
C GLN A 119 -8.61 -2.70 -12.47
N ALA A 120 -9.24 -3.48 -13.33
CA ALA A 120 -8.64 -4.56 -14.09
C ALA A 120 -9.42 -4.65 -15.41
N LYS A 121 -8.75 -4.39 -16.53
CA LYS A 121 -9.37 -4.32 -17.86
C LYS A 121 -9.08 -5.55 -18.70
N GLY A 122 -8.08 -6.35 -18.31
CA GLY A 122 -7.62 -7.49 -19.11
C GLY A 122 -6.86 -7.08 -20.36
N ASP A 123 -6.59 -5.78 -20.53
CA ASP A 123 -5.60 -5.26 -21.47
C ASP A 123 -4.29 -5.10 -20.70
N PRO A 124 -3.26 -5.91 -20.98
CA PRO A 124 -2.03 -5.95 -20.19
C PRO A 124 -1.27 -4.63 -20.14
N ILE A 125 -1.32 -3.84 -21.21
CA ILE A 125 -0.59 -2.56 -21.28
C ILE A 125 -1.36 -1.51 -20.48
N ALA A 126 -2.69 -1.47 -20.61
CA ALA A 126 -3.53 -0.55 -19.84
C ALA A 126 -3.44 -0.85 -18.33
N ASP A 127 -3.51 -2.12 -17.94
CA ASP A 127 -3.43 -2.56 -16.55
C ASP A 127 -2.05 -2.18 -15.95
N LEU A 128 -0.94 -2.44 -16.65
CA LEU A 128 0.39 -2.02 -16.17
C LEU A 128 0.56 -0.49 -16.09
N TYR A 129 -0.09 0.28 -16.97
CA TYR A 129 -0.07 1.75 -16.85
C TYR A 129 -0.88 2.25 -15.65
N GLU A 130 -1.97 1.57 -15.30
CA GLU A 130 -2.67 1.80 -14.04
C GLU A 130 -1.75 1.53 -12.85
N ASP A 131 -1.04 0.40 -12.85
CA ASP A 131 -0.13 0.01 -11.77
C ASP A 131 1.00 1.03 -11.60
N ILE A 132 1.64 1.46 -12.69
CA ILE A 132 2.64 2.55 -12.64
C ILE A 132 2.04 3.81 -12.02
N ALA A 133 0.82 4.19 -12.41
CA ALA A 133 0.18 5.37 -11.84
C ALA A 133 -0.18 5.19 -10.36
N ALA A 134 -0.54 3.97 -9.93
CA ALA A 134 -0.81 3.65 -8.54
C ALA A 134 0.45 3.83 -7.68
N GLU A 135 1.57 3.22 -8.06
CA GLU A 135 2.87 3.33 -7.37
C GLU A 135 3.35 4.80 -7.27
N GLU A 136 3.20 5.58 -8.36
CA GLU A 136 3.61 6.99 -8.35
C GLU A 136 2.76 7.86 -7.39
N LYS A 137 1.47 7.53 -7.23
CA LYS A 137 0.56 8.19 -6.28
C LYS A 137 0.85 7.77 -4.84
N ALA A 138 1.00 6.46 -4.59
CA ALA A 138 1.38 5.92 -3.29
C ALA A 138 2.72 6.48 -2.79
N ARG A 139 3.76 6.51 -3.65
CA ARG A 139 5.03 7.21 -3.38
C ARG A 139 4.83 8.68 -2.96
N ALA A 140 3.94 9.41 -3.64
CA ALA A 140 3.67 10.80 -3.31
C ALA A 140 3.00 10.92 -1.93
N THR A 141 2.01 10.07 -1.63
CA THR A 141 1.39 9.99 -0.31
C THR A 141 2.42 9.69 0.78
N TYR A 142 3.33 8.73 0.55
CA TYR A 142 4.42 8.46 1.47
C TYR A 142 5.33 9.67 1.71
N GLN A 143 5.67 10.41 0.66
CA GLN A 143 6.45 11.64 0.81
C GLN A 143 5.72 12.65 1.70
N TRP A 144 4.42 12.86 1.49
CA TRP A 144 3.64 13.79 2.32
C TRP A 144 3.50 13.32 3.77
N LEU A 145 3.39 12.01 4.00
CA LEU A 145 3.41 11.44 5.35
C LEU A 145 4.74 11.70 6.05
N ILE A 146 5.87 11.55 5.34
CA ILE A 146 7.20 11.88 5.86
C ILE A 146 7.30 13.37 6.18
N ASP A 147 6.75 14.24 5.33
CA ASP A 147 6.81 15.70 5.49
C ASP A 147 6.04 16.19 6.74
N ILE A 148 4.93 15.53 7.10
CA ILE A 148 4.11 15.91 8.26
C ILE A 148 4.46 15.16 9.56
N SER A 149 5.23 14.08 9.47
CA SER A 149 5.58 13.22 10.60
C SER A 149 6.76 13.80 11.38
N ASP A 150 6.58 13.88 12.70
CA ASP A 150 7.60 14.30 13.67
C ASP A 150 8.35 13.13 14.34
N ASP A 151 8.00 11.87 14.01
CA ASP A 151 8.65 10.67 14.57
C ASP A 151 9.73 10.14 13.60
N PRO A 152 11.03 10.26 13.93
CA PRO A 152 12.11 9.81 13.07
C PRO A 152 12.16 8.29 12.89
N ASP A 153 11.69 7.51 13.88
CA ASP A 153 11.65 6.05 13.82
C ASP A 153 10.54 5.58 12.87
N VAL A 154 9.39 6.26 12.85
CA VAL A 154 8.34 6.02 11.85
C VAL A 154 8.83 6.42 10.46
N ASN A 155 9.50 7.57 10.35
CA ASN A 155 10.03 8.07 9.07
C ASN A 155 11.07 7.13 8.44
N ASP A 156 11.81 6.35 9.24
CA ASP A 156 12.71 5.31 8.71
C ASP A 156 11.94 4.25 7.91
N SER A 157 10.88 3.68 8.49
CA SER A 157 10.03 2.71 7.81
C SER A 157 9.27 3.33 6.61
N LEU A 158 8.79 4.58 6.71
CA LEU A 158 8.14 5.25 5.58
C LEU A 158 9.11 5.50 4.42
N ARG A 159 10.38 5.80 4.69
CA ARG A 159 11.40 5.92 3.63
C ARG A 159 11.65 4.60 2.92
N PHE A 160 11.67 3.48 3.67
CA PHE A 160 11.74 2.15 3.07
C PHE A 160 10.57 1.91 2.11
N LEU A 161 9.33 2.10 2.58
CA LEU A 161 8.13 1.89 1.77
C LEU A 161 8.13 2.77 0.52
N ARG A 162 8.38 4.08 0.68
CA ARG A 162 8.52 5.03 -0.43
C ARG A 162 9.57 4.61 -1.48
N GLU A 163 10.66 3.99 -1.07
CA GLU A 163 11.68 3.48 -1.99
C GLU A 163 11.20 2.22 -2.71
N ARG A 164 10.41 1.36 -2.06
CA ARG A 164 9.78 0.20 -2.71
C ARG A 164 8.84 0.63 -3.82
N GLU A 165 8.04 1.67 -3.61
CA GLU A 165 7.17 2.25 -4.66
C GLU A 165 7.96 2.65 -5.93
N ILE A 166 9.15 3.23 -5.74
CA ILE A 166 10.02 3.61 -6.86
C ILE A 166 10.48 2.34 -7.60
N VAL A 167 10.88 1.30 -6.86
CA VAL A 167 11.29 0.02 -7.44
C VAL A 167 10.13 -0.65 -8.19
N HIS A 168 8.94 -0.70 -7.61
CA HIS A 168 7.76 -1.30 -8.22
C HIS A 168 7.36 -0.56 -9.50
N SER A 169 7.27 0.78 -9.46
CA SER A 169 7.03 1.62 -10.64
C SER A 169 8.05 1.34 -11.76
N MET A 170 9.34 1.22 -11.42
CA MET A 170 10.37 0.86 -12.40
C MET A 170 10.15 -0.53 -13.00
N ARG A 171 9.81 -1.54 -12.18
CA ARG A 171 9.57 -2.89 -12.69
C ARG A 171 8.33 -2.99 -13.57
N PHE A 172 7.26 -2.30 -13.24
CA PHE A 172 6.08 -2.24 -14.11
C PHE A 172 6.40 -1.53 -15.44
N ARG A 173 7.23 -0.48 -15.43
CA ARG A 173 7.72 0.16 -16.67
C ARG A 173 8.53 -0.80 -17.53
N GLU A 174 9.43 -1.59 -16.92
CA GLU A 174 10.16 -2.64 -17.63
C GLU A 174 9.22 -3.69 -18.23
N ALA A 175 8.20 -4.12 -17.48
CA ALA A 175 7.20 -5.07 -17.97
C ALA A 175 6.41 -4.53 -19.18
N VAL A 176 6.05 -3.25 -19.17
CA VAL A 176 5.41 -2.59 -20.32
C VAL A 176 6.27 -2.71 -21.57
N GLU A 177 7.58 -2.43 -21.46
CA GLU A 177 8.49 -2.52 -22.62
C GLU A 177 8.67 -3.97 -23.09
N ILE A 178 8.75 -4.94 -22.18
CA ILE A 178 8.78 -6.37 -22.52
C ILE A 178 7.54 -6.77 -23.34
N LEU A 179 6.35 -6.30 -22.95
CA LEU A 179 5.10 -6.63 -23.65
C LEU A 179 4.98 -5.91 -25.00
N LYS A 180 5.42 -4.65 -25.11
CA LYS A 180 5.48 -3.93 -26.39
C LYS A 180 6.40 -4.62 -27.38
N GLU A 181 7.58 -5.05 -26.95
CA GLU A 181 8.50 -5.81 -27.80
C GLU A 181 7.84 -7.10 -28.31
N GLU A 182 7.08 -7.78 -27.46
CA GLU A 182 6.38 -9.02 -27.83
C GLU A 182 5.24 -8.79 -28.83
N GLN A 183 4.43 -7.74 -28.63
CA GLN A 183 3.38 -7.37 -29.59
C GLN A 183 3.96 -7.04 -30.97
N ASN A 184 5.16 -6.47 -31.02
CA ASN A 184 5.85 -6.11 -32.26
C ASN A 184 6.59 -7.29 -32.93
N ARG A 185 6.69 -8.46 -32.28
CA ARG A 185 7.33 -9.63 -32.91
C ARG A 185 6.40 -10.24 -33.97
N LYS A 186 6.95 -10.47 -35.17
CA LYS A 186 6.28 -11.27 -36.19
C LYS A 186 6.10 -12.69 -35.68
N LYS A 187 4.84 -13.16 -35.62
CA LYS A 187 4.53 -14.58 -35.40
C LYS A 187 4.90 -15.34 -36.66
N ILE A 188 6.01 -16.08 -36.63
CA ILE A 188 6.38 -17.03 -37.67
C ILE A 188 5.72 -18.35 -37.26
N PHE A 189 4.77 -18.81 -38.06
CA PHE A 189 4.08 -20.09 -37.90
C PHE A 189 4.80 -21.19 -38.68
#